data_AF-A0A1M3LA31-F1
#
_entry.id   AF-A0A1M3LA31-F1
#
_cell.length_a   1.000
_cell.length_b   1.000
_cell.length_c   1.000
_cell.angle_alpha   90.00
_cell.angle_beta   90.00
_cell.angle_gamma   90.00
#
_symmetry.space_group_name_H-M   'P 1'
#
loop_
_entity.id
_entity.type
_entity.pdbx_description
1 polymer ?
#
loop_
_entity_poly.entity_id
_entity_poly.type
_entity_poly.pdbx_seq_one_letter_code
_entity_poly.pdbx_strand_id
1 'polypeptide(L)'
;MQNLGRDLDHAVAHFTAAAESDDLPLAAVVLGRTRGEHGVGIGPSLDDLEAVHRIVFGTDPAATLVRAFADAWAEGAIGALLARGALDHRTGLATVDYLATRLRDLARTGEAASRVLVLSAPPVPPVPRIAALIRSARVAQELAVSFPEAETPVGLDDRTRIAAIVPHDDALAANLARARIAIGTVDGVDRAELSALDLPVAESAVPPFLLAL
;
A
#
# COMPACT_ATOMS: atom_id res chain seq x y z
N MET A 1 22.79 -14.62 1.84
CA MET A 1 24.08 -13.91 2.01
C MET A 1 24.37 -12.90 0.87
N GLN A 2 24.01 -13.17 -0.38
CA GLN A 2 24.19 -12.22 -1.50
C GLN A 2 23.32 -10.95 -1.42
N ASN A 3 22.16 -10.97 -0.75
CA ASN A 3 21.31 -9.77 -0.58
C ASN A 3 21.92 -8.71 0.36
N LEU A 4 22.64 -9.13 1.41
CA LEU A 4 23.16 -8.22 2.43
C LEU A 4 24.27 -7.31 1.88
N GLY A 5 25.11 -7.81 0.97
CA GLY A 5 26.15 -7.01 0.32
C GLY A 5 25.58 -5.94 -0.62
N ARG A 6 24.47 -6.24 -1.30
CA ARG A 6 23.80 -5.32 -2.23
C ARG A 6 23.08 -4.19 -1.50
N ASP A 7 22.49 -4.48 -0.34
CA ASP A 7 21.89 -3.48 0.54
C ASP A 7 22.94 -2.53 1.15
N LEU A 8 24.12 -3.05 1.47
CA LEU A 8 25.23 -2.24 1.98
C LEU A 8 25.77 -1.28 0.90
N ASP A 9 25.98 -1.77 -0.32
CA ASP A 9 26.45 -0.96 -1.44
C ASP A 9 25.46 0.17 -1.78
N HIS A 10 24.15 -0.09 -1.69
CA HIS A 10 23.12 0.90 -1.95
C HIS A 10 22.98 1.92 -0.79
N ALA A 11 23.11 1.47 0.47
CA ALA A 11 23.13 2.34 1.63
C ALA A 11 24.36 3.25 1.66
N VAL A 12 25.54 2.72 1.31
CA VAL A 12 26.78 3.47 1.14
C VAL A 12 26.62 4.50 0.02
N ALA A 13 26.15 4.10 -1.17
CA ALA A 13 25.95 5.02 -2.29
C ALA A 13 24.99 6.18 -1.95
N HIS A 14 23.90 5.89 -1.21
CA HIS A 14 22.92 6.90 -0.82
C HIS A 14 23.45 7.86 0.26
N PHE A 15 24.18 7.33 1.25
CA PHE A 15 24.78 8.14 2.30
C PHE A 15 25.98 8.95 1.81
N THR A 16 26.79 8.41 0.89
CA THR A 16 27.89 9.14 0.23
C THR A 16 27.35 10.28 -0.62
N ALA A 17 26.30 10.06 -1.42
CA ALA A 17 25.64 11.12 -2.19
C ALA A 17 25.05 12.23 -1.30
N ALA A 18 24.54 11.87 -0.11
CA ALA A 18 24.01 12.84 0.84
C ALA A 18 25.12 13.60 1.60
N ALA A 19 26.23 12.95 1.91
CA ALA A 19 27.41 13.59 2.51
C ALA A 19 28.05 14.63 1.58
N GLU A 20 28.01 14.43 0.26
CA GLU A 20 28.46 15.42 -0.75
C GLU A 20 27.64 16.73 -0.74
N SER A 21 26.45 16.72 -0.14
CA SER A 21 25.54 17.87 -0.04
C SER A 21 25.59 18.61 1.31
N ASP A 22 26.50 18.22 2.22
CA ASP A 22 26.71 18.79 3.56
C ASP A 22 25.47 18.75 4.50
N ASP A 23 24.50 17.86 4.22
CA ASP A 23 23.30 17.63 5.05
C ASP A 23 23.30 16.23 5.68
N LEU A 24 24.29 16.00 6.55
CA LEU A 24 24.43 14.76 7.31
C LEU A 24 23.19 14.39 8.13
N PRO A 25 22.50 15.31 8.82
CA PRO A 25 21.25 15.00 9.51
C PRO A 25 20.19 14.41 8.58
N LEU A 26 19.99 14.97 7.38
CA LEU A 26 19.06 14.43 6.41
C LEU A 26 19.49 13.05 5.92
N ALA A 27 20.78 12.83 5.67
CA ALA A 27 21.32 11.52 5.29
C ALA A 27 21.00 10.43 6.33
N ALA A 28 21.17 10.75 7.61
CA ALA A 28 20.86 9.86 8.72
C ALA A 28 19.35 9.59 8.85
N VAL A 29 18.51 10.60 8.63
CA VAL A 29 17.05 10.43 8.59
C VAL A 29 16.64 9.48 7.46
N VAL A 30 17.16 9.67 6.26
CA VAL A 30 16.81 8.82 5.11
C VAL A 30 17.26 7.37 5.34
N LEU A 31 18.52 7.17 5.75
CA LEU A 31 19.03 5.82 6.03
C LEU A 31 18.24 5.13 7.14
N GLY A 32 17.97 5.83 8.24
CA GLY A 32 17.17 5.33 9.36
C GLY A 32 15.78 4.90 8.91
N ARG A 33 15.05 5.79 8.23
CA ARG A 33 13.70 5.51 7.70
C ARG A 33 13.68 4.31 6.77
N THR A 34 14.58 4.26 5.78
CA THR A 34 14.65 3.14 4.84
C THR A 34 14.93 1.82 5.55
N ARG A 35 15.83 1.79 6.53
CA ARG A 35 16.10 0.58 7.34
C ARG A 35 14.88 0.12 8.13
N GLY A 36 14.16 1.07 8.73
CA GLY A 36 12.91 0.82 9.43
C GLY A 36 11.82 0.24 8.51
N GLU A 37 11.63 0.84 7.33
CA GLU A 37 10.65 0.38 6.33
C GLU A 37 10.90 -1.06 5.85
N HIS A 38 12.18 -1.44 5.70
CA HIS A 38 12.57 -2.80 5.32
C HIS A 38 12.57 -3.80 6.49
N GLY A 39 12.26 -3.35 7.72
CA GLY A 39 12.19 -4.19 8.91
C GLY A 39 13.54 -4.69 9.42
N VAL A 40 14.64 -4.00 9.08
CA VAL A 40 15.97 -4.31 9.63
C VAL A 40 16.00 -3.88 11.10
N GLY A 41 16.49 -4.76 11.99
CA GLY A 41 16.58 -4.45 13.41
C GLY A 41 17.41 -3.19 13.70
N ILE A 42 17.07 -2.46 14.76
CA ILE A 42 17.75 -1.20 15.12
C ILE A 42 19.24 -1.42 15.39
N GLY A 43 19.64 -2.54 16.00
CA GLY A 43 21.06 -2.87 16.27
C GLY A 43 21.90 -2.91 15.00
N PRO A 44 21.63 -3.83 14.05
CA PRO A 44 22.32 -3.86 12.75
C PRO A 44 22.22 -2.54 11.98
N SER A 45 21.11 -1.80 12.11
CA SER A 45 20.94 -0.50 11.45
C SER A 45 21.87 0.58 12.03
N LEU A 46 22.13 0.55 13.35
CA LEU A 46 23.12 1.40 13.99
C LEU A 46 24.55 0.98 13.63
N ASP A 47 24.84 -0.32 13.56
CA ASP A 47 26.14 -0.83 13.10
C ASP A 47 26.48 -0.30 11.70
N ASP A 48 25.48 -0.26 10.81
CA ASP A 48 25.58 0.32 9.48
C ASP A 48 25.86 1.83 9.49
N LEU A 49 25.14 2.61 10.32
CA LEU A 49 25.39 4.04 10.49
C LEU A 49 26.82 4.31 10.97
N GLU A 50 27.28 3.55 11.96
CA GLU A 50 28.65 3.65 12.49
C GLU A 50 29.70 3.30 11.42
N ALA A 51 29.49 2.20 10.70
CA ALA A 51 30.40 1.75 9.66
C ALA A 51 30.53 2.81 8.54
N VAL A 52 29.41 3.33 8.05
CA VAL A 52 29.40 4.34 7.00
C VAL A 52 30.03 5.65 7.49
N HIS A 53 29.68 6.12 8.69
CA HIS A 53 30.25 7.35 9.24
C HIS A 53 31.76 7.23 9.43
N ARG A 54 32.25 6.06 9.88
CA ARG A 54 33.68 5.79 10.03
C ARG A 54 34.41 5.70 8.68
N ILE A 55 33.79 5.13 7.66
CA ILE A 55 34.36 5.06 6.30
C ILE A 55 34.50 6.47 5.70
N VAL A 56 33.49 7.32 5.86
CA VAL A 56 33.45 8.66 5.23
C VAL A 56 34.26 9.69 6.03
N PHE A 57 34.15 9.69 7.35
CA PHE A 57 34.69 10.75 8.22
C PHE A 57 35.81 10.29 9.16
N GLY A 58 36.10 8.98 9.22
CA GLY A 58 37.14 8.43 10.10
C GLY A 58 36.80 8.48 11.59
N THR A 59 35.57 8.84 11.95
CA THR A 59 35.11 9.02 13.34
C THR A 59 33.76 8.36 13.57
N ASP A 60 33.36 8.20 14.83
CA ASP A 60 32.02 7.72 15.19
C ASP A 60 30.97 8.85 15.06
N PRO A 61 29.70 8.53 14.75
CA PRO A 61 28.66 9.53 14.57
C PRO A 61 28.36 10.28 15.88
N ALA A 62 28.11 11.59 15.77
CA ALA A 62 27.67 12.38 16.91
C ALA A 62 26.31 11.90 17.44
N ALA A 63 26.07 12.02 18.74
CA ALA A 63 24.83 11.57 19.38
C ALA A 63 23.55 12.21 18.76
N THR A 64 23.65 13.44 18.25
CA THR A 64 22.56 14.11 17.53
C THR A 64 22.19 13.39 16.22
N LEU A 65 23.19 12.85 15.52
CA LEU A 65 23.02 12.09 14.29
C LEU A 65 22.39 10.72 14.56
N VAL A 66 22.88 10.04 15.61
CA VAL A 66 22.32 8.76 16.08
C VAL A 66 20.85 8.92 16.48
N ARG A 67 20.50 10.04 17.13
CA ARG A 67 19.11 10.33 17.51
C ARG A 67 18.22 10.56 16.28
N ALA A 68 18.64 11.40 15.34
CA ALA A 68 17.90 11.66 14.11
C ALA A 68 17.66 10.37 13.31
N PHE A 69 18.67 9.52 13.24
CA PHE A 69 18.58 8.18 12.66
C PHE A 69 17.56 7.30 13.37
N ALA A 70 17.65 7.18 14.70
CA ALA A 70 16.80 6.30 15.50
C ALA A 70 15.33 6.74 15.47
N ASP A 71 15.06 8.05 15.50
CA ASP A 71 13.71 8.61 15.37
C ASP A 71 13.13 8.25 13.99
N ALA A 72 13.90 8.47 12.91
CA ALA A 72 13.47 8.13 11.56
C ALA A 72 13.29 6.61 11.33
N TRP A 73 14.16 5.79 11.93
CA TRP A 73 14.01 4.33 11.93
C TRP A 73 12.72 3.89 12.61
N ALA A 74 12.40 4.47 13.77
CA ALA A 74 11.16 4.16 14.48
C ALA A 74 9.93 4.56 13.64
N GLU A 75 9.95 5.73 13.02
CA GLU A 75 8.90 6.15 12.07
C GLU A 75 8.74 5.17 10.92
N GLY A 76 9.83 4.76 10.27
CA GLY A 76 9.81 3.81 9.15
C GLY A 76 9.30 2.42 9.57
N ALA A 77 9.77 1.91 10.71
CA ALA A 77 9.39 0.60 11.23
C ALA A 77 7.92 0.56 11.66
N ILE A 78 7.43 1.59 12.36
CA ILE A 78 6.02 1.71 12.74
C ILE A 78 5.17 1.89 11.48
N GLY A 79 5.60 2.72 10.53
CA GLY A 79 4.92 2.92 9.26
C GLY A 79 4.74 1.60 8.48
N ALA A 80 5.80 0.81 8.37
CA ALA A 80 5.75 -0.50 7.73
C ALA A 80 4.88 -1.50 8.51
N LEU A 81 4.94 -1.51 9.84
CA LEU A 81 4.10 -2.37 10.66
C LEU A 81 2.61 -2.03 10.51
N LEU A 82 2.26 -0.74 10.54
CA LEU A 82 0.90 -0.25 10.33
C LEU A 82 0.42 -0.47 8.89
N ALA A 83 1.32 -0.51 7.91
CA ALA A 83 1.01 -0.84 6.52
C ALA A 83 0.77 -2.35 6.32
N ARG A 84 1.28 -3.21 7.22
CA ARG A 84 1.10 -4.68 7.18
C ARG A 84 -0.18 -5.17 7.85
N GLY A 85 -1.06 -4.27 8.28
CA GLY A 85 -2.39 -4.64 8.76
C GLY A 85 -3.28 -5.16 7.63
N ALA A 86 -4.33 -5.93 7.98
CA ALA A 86 -5.38 -6.26 7.01
C ALA A 86 -6.15 -5.00 6.55
N LEU A 87 -6.09 -3.92 7.34
CA LEU A 87 -6.70 -2.63 7.09
C LEU A 87 -5.65 -1.52 7.07
N ASP A 88 -5.82 -0.59 6.14
CA ASP A 88 -5.10 0.66 6.08
C ASP A 88 -5.61 1.62 7.18
N HIS A 89 -4.73 2.02 8.09
CA HIS A 89 -5.10 2.87 9.23
C HIS A 89 -5.58 4.28 8.85
N ARG A 90 -5.29 4.75 7.63
CA ARG A 90 -5.65 6.11 7.18
C ARG A 90 -7.05 6.17 6.57
N THR A 91 -7.51 5.07 6.01
CA THR A 91 -8.74 5.00 5.23
C THR A 91 -9.74 3.97 5.75
N GLY A 92 -9.30 3.02 6.58
CA GLY A 92 -10.10 1.88 7.03
C GLY A 92 -10.35 0.83 5.95
N LEU A 93 -9.81 1.02 4.73
CA LEU A 93 -9.93 0.06 3.64
C LEU A 93 -9.03 -1.14 3.88
N ALA A 94 -9.44 -2.30 3.39
CA ALA A 94 -8.57 -3.47 3.40
C ALA A 94 -7.35 -3.29 2.49
N THR A 95 -6.26 -4.00 2.81
CA THR A 95 -5.02 -3.97 2.05
C THR A 95 -5.05 -4.96 0.88
N VAL A 96 -4.14 -4.79 -0.08
CA VAL A 96 -3.97 -5.73 -1.20
C VAL A 96 -3.59 -7.13 -0.69
N ASP A 97 -2.78 -7.21 0.37
CA ASP A 97 -2.40 -8.48 1.01
C ASP A 97 -3.61 -9.21 1.64
N TYR A 98 -4.56 -8.45 2.19
CA TYR A 98 -5.83 -9.02 2.63
C TYR A 98 -6.61 -9.58 1.45
N LEU A 99 -6.77 -8.81 0.36
CA LEU A 99 -7.48 -9.26 -0.84
C LEU A 99 -6.86 -10.54 -1.42
N ALA A 100 -5.54 -10.59 -1.54
CA ALA A 100 -4.78 -11.76 -1.98
C ALA A 100 -5.06 -13.01 -1.14
N THR A 101 -5.11 -12.83 0.18
CA THR A 101 -5.40 -13.92 1.13
C THR A 101 -6.84 -14.40 0.96
N ARG A 102 -7.80 -13.49 0.85
CA ARG A 102 -9.21 -13.82 0.64
C ARG A 102 -9.47 -14.53 -0.70
N LEU A 103 -8.85 -14.07 -1.78
CA LEU A 103 -8.99 -14.73 -3.09
C LEU A 103 -8.43 -16.16 -3.07
N ARG A 104 -7.28 -16.39 -2.42
CA ARG A 104 -6.74 -17.74 -2.22
C ARG A 104 -7.64 -18.62 -1.38
N ASP A 105 -8.23 -18.08 -0.31
CA ASP A 105 -9.18 -18.81 0.53
C ASP A 105 -10.43 -19.22 -0.24
N LEU A 106 -11.04 -18.31 -0.99
CA LEU A 106 -12.23 -18.60 -1.81
C LEU A 106 -11.95 -19.66 -2.88
N ALA A 107 -10.78 -19.60 -3.52
CA ALA A 107 -10.35 -20.62 -4.46
C ALA A 107 -10.17 -21.98 -3.77
N ARG A 108 -9.54 -22.00 -2.59
CA ARG A 108 -9.28 -23.22 -1.80
C ARG A 108 -10.56 -23.86 -1.26
N THR A 109 -11.54 -23.09 -0.83
CA THR A 109 -12.81 -23.62 -0.29
C THR A 109 -13.83 -23.95 -1.38
N GLY A 110 -13.58 -23.55 -2.63
CA GLY A 110 -14.53 -23.73 -3.74
C GLY A 110 -15.65 -22.70 -3.75
N GLU A 111 -15.55 -21.64 -2.95
CA GLU A 111 -16.54 -20.55 -2.86
C GLU A 111 -16.29 -19.44 -3.89
N ALA A 112 -15.24 -19.52 -4.71
CA ALA A 112 -14.95 -18.51 -5.74
C ALA A 112 -16.15 -18.30 -6.69
N ALA A 113 -16.80 -19.37 -7.14
CA ALA A 113 -17.90 -19.27 -8.11
C ALA A 113 -19.16 -18.55 -7.58
N SER A 114 -19.32 -18.41 -6.25
CA SER A 114 -20.44 -17.67 -5.65
C SER A 114 -20.09 -16.22 -5.34
N ARG A 115 -18.94 -15.73 -5.83
CA ARG A 115 -18.38 -14.41 -5.56
C ARG A 115 -17.90 -13.72 -6.83
N VAL A 116 -17.99 -12.39 -6.82
CA VAL A 116 -17.51 -11.51 -7.89
C VAL A 116 -16.61 -10.45 -7.29
N LEU A 117 -15.53 -10.09 -7.98
CA LEU A 117 -14.73 -8.93 -7.65
C LEU A 117 -15.27 -7.72 -8.41
N VAL A 118 -15.84 -6.76 -7.68
CA VAL A 118 -16.24 -5.47 -8.23
C VAL A 118 -15.08 -4.49 -8.10
N LEU A 119 -14.70 -3.84 -9.18
CA LEU A 119 -13.59 -2.89 -9.25
C LEU A 119 -14.07 -1.54 -9.77
N SER A 120 -13.69 -0.44 -9.12
CA SER A 120 -13.90 0.90 -9.64
C SER A 120 -12.76 1.34 -10.56
N ALA A 121 -13.08 2.06 -11.62
CA ALA A 121 -12.10 2.79 -12.41
C ALA A 121 -11.42 3.92 -11.60
N PRO A 122 -10.15 4.21 -11.91
CA PRO A 122 -9.47 5.38 -11.36
C PRO A 122 -10.13 6.65 -11.90
N PRO A 123 -10.01 7.79 -11.19
CA PRO A 123 -10.56 9.06 -11.66
C PRO A 123 -9.85 9.53 -12.95
N VAL A 124 -10.61 9.96 -13.94
CA VAL A 124 -10.09 10.57 -15.18
C VAL A 124 -10.72 11.97 -15.38
N PRO A 125 -9.93 13.05 -15.43
CA PRO A 125 -8.47 13.09 -15.23
C PRO A 125 -8.06 12.77 -13.78
N PRO A 126 -6.77 12.47 -13.53
CA PRO A 126 -6.26 12.30 -12.17
C PRO A 126 -6.58 13.51 -11.29
N VAL A 127 -7.00 13.24 -10.05
CA VAL A 127 -7.36 14.28 -9.08
C VAL A 127 -6.29 14.44 -8.00
N PRO A 128 -6.22 15.59 -7.31
CA PRO A 128 -5.31 15.79 -6.19
C PRO A 128 -5.49 14.71 -5.10
N ARG A 129 -4.41 14.37 -4.39
CA ARG A 129 -4.37 13.29 -3.39
C ARG A 129 -5.52 13.33 -2.37
N ILE A 130 -5.84 14.52 -1.86
CA ILE A 130 -6.93 14.66 -0.88
C ILE A 130 -8.31 14.36 -1.49
N ALA A 131 -8.55 14.76 -2.74
CA ALA A 131 -9.79 14.47 -3.46
C ALA A 131 -9.89 12.98 -3.80
N ALA A 132 -8.77 12.34 -4.18
CA ALA A 132 -8.71 10.89 -4.38
C ALA A 132 -9.11 10.14 -3.10
N LEU A 133 -8.63 10.56 -1.92
CA LEU A 133 -8.99 9.94 -0.64
C LEU A 133 -10.49 10.09 -0.32
N ILE A 134 -11.06 11.27 -0.52
CA ILE A 134 -12.51 11.50 -0.30
C ILE A 134 -13.34 10.63 -1.23
N ARG A 135 -13.00 10.58 -2.52
CA ARG A 135 -13.65 9.71 -3.50
C ARG A 135 -13.54 8.23 -3.12
N SER A 136 -12.36 7.79 -2.71
CA SER A 136 -12.09 6.41 -2.28
C SER A 136 -12.99 5.99 -1.13
N ALA A 137 -13.09 6.84 -0.10
CA ALA A 137 -13.97 6.60 1.04
C ALA A 137 -15.44 6.54 0.60
N ARG A 138 -15.87 7.41 -0.33
CA ARG A 138 -17.24 7.41 -0.84
C ARG A 138 -17.56 6.16 -1.66
N VAL A 139 -16.69 5.78 -2.60
CA VAL A 139 -16.86 4.56 -3.40
C VAL A 139 -16.95 3.34 -2.49
N ALA A 140 -16.07 3.23 -1.49
CA ALA A 140 -16.11 2.14 -0.52
C ALA A 140 -17.43 2.12 0.27
N GLN A 141 -17.91 3.28 0.72
CA GLN A 141 -19.20 3.41 1.40
C GLN A 141 -20.37 2.97 0.50
N GLU A 142 -20.41 3.42 -0.75
CA GLU A 142 -21.49 3.07 -1.68
C GLU A 142 -21.49 1.60 -2.09
N LEU A 143 -20.31 0.99 -2.20
CA LEU A 143 -20.18 -0.45 -2.37
C LEU A 143 -20.75 -1.20 -1.16
N ALA A 144 -20.40 -0.80 0.06
CA ALA A 144 -20.93 -1.41 1.28
C ALA A 144 -22.46 -1.26 1.42
N VAL A 145 -23.01 -0.11 1.04
CA VAL A 145 -24.47 0.13 1.05
C VAL A 145 -25.18 -0.68 -0.03
N SER A 146 -24.60 -0.76 -1.23
CA SER A 146 -25.22 -1.47 -2.36
C SER A 146 -25.11 -2.99 -2.23
N PHE A 147 -24.11 -3.47 -1.49
CA PHE A 147 -23.82 -4.89 -1.26
C PHE A 147 -23.62 -5.14 0.24
N PRO A 148 -24.70 -5.37 1.01
CA PRO A 148 -24.62 -5.60 2.45
C PRO A 148 -23.76 -6.81 2.86
N GLU A 149 -23.63 -7.80 1.96
CA GLU A 149 -22.80 -9.00 2.14
C GLU A 149 -21.42 -8.90 1.47
N ALA A 150 -21.01 -7.70 1.07
CA ALA A 150 -19.66 -7.46 0.58
C ALA A 150 -18.63 -7.69 1.68
N GLU A 151 -17.50 -8.29 1.32
CA GLU A 151 -16.30 -8.22 2.16
C GLU A 151 -15.78 -6.79 2.23
N THR A 152 -14.90 -6.51 3.20
CA THR A 152 -14.36 -5.16 3.42
C THR A 152 -13.72 -4.60 2.14
N PRO A 153 -14.13 -3.41 1.66
CA PRO A 153 -13.57 -2.82 0.45
C PRO A 153 -12.07 -2.57 0.56
N VAL A 154 -11.35 -2.80 -0.54
CA VAL A 154 -9.89 -2.80 -0.65
C VAL A 154 -9.45 -1.60 -1.49
N GLY A 155 -8.44 -0.87 -1.04
CA GLY A 155 -7.81 0.19 -1.84
C GLY A 155 -6.68 -0.35 -2.73
N LEU A 156 -6.71 -0.02 -4.01
CA LEU A 156 -5.70 -0.39 -5.02
C LEU A 156 -5.06 0.87 -5.65
N ASP A 157 -3.85 0.75 -6.19
CA ASP A 157 -3.12 1.82 -6.91
C ASP A 157 -3.09 3.17 -6.17
N ASP A 158 -2.35 3.26 -5.07
CA ASP A 158 -2.38 4.40 -4.14
C ASP A 158 -3.82 4.83 -3.75
N ARG A 159 -4.71 3.83 -3.71
CA ARG A 159 -6.14 3.93 -3.35
C ARG A 159 -7.01 4.62 -4.40
N THR A 160 -6.51 4.90 -5.60
CA THR A 160 -7.31 5.52 -6.68
C THR A 160 -8.41 4.60 -7.22
N ARG A 161 -8.26 3.30 -7.03
CA ARG A 161 -9.28 2.29 -7.33
C ARG A 161 -9.69 1.57 -6.05
N ILE A 162 -10.97 1.23 -5.97
CA ILE A 162 -11.54 0.44 -4.89
C ILE A 162 -12.03 -0.89 -5.47
N ALA A 163 -11.74 -1.97 -4.76
CA ALA A 163 -12.29 -3.29 -5.06
C ALA A 163 -13.12 -3.82 -3.89
N ALA A 164 -14.12 -4.63 -4.18
CA ALA A 164 -14.88 -5.36 -3.16
C ALA A 164 -15.26 -6.74 -3.68
N ILE A 165 -15.13 -7.76 -2.83
CA ILE A 165 -15.68 -9.09 -3.11
C ILE A 165 -17.15 -9.07 -2.69
N VAL A 166 -18.05 -9.35 -3.63
CA VAL A 166 -19.49 -9.33 -3.42
C VAL A 166 -20.11 -10.68 -3.78
N PRO A 167 -21.33 -10.99 -3.31
CA PRO A 167 -22.06 -12.19 -3.78
C PRO A 167 -22.29 -12.17 -5.30
N HIS A 168 -22.13 -13.32 -5.93
CA HIS A 168 -22.60 -13.57 -7.29
C HIS A 168 -24.03 -14.12 -7.23
N ASP A 169 -25.02 -13.24 -7.19
CA ASP A 169 -26.44 -13.60 -7.14
C ASP A 169 -27.28 -12.86 -8.21
N ASP A 170 -28.58 -13.13 -8.25
CA ASP A 170 -29.50 -12.49 -9.19
C ASP A 170 -29.65 -10.99 -8.96
N ALA A 171 -29.27 -10.48 -7.77
CA ALA A 171 -29.32 -9.07 -7.43
C ALA A 171 -28.07 -8.29 -7.89
N LEU A 172 -26.99 -8.97 -8.26
CA LEU A 172 -25.71 -8.38 -8.66
C LEU A 172 -25.86 -7.22 -9.66
N ALA A 173 -26.60 -7.43 -10.75
CA ALA A 173 -26.79 -6.42 -11.79
C ALA A 173 -27.54 -5.17 -11.27
N ALA A 174 -28.57 -5.38 -10.45
CA ALA A 174 -29.34 -4.30 -9.85
C ALA A 174 -28.51 -3.52 -8.82
N ASN A 175 -27.72 -4.22 -8.00
CA ASN A 175 -26.85 -3.63 -6.99
C ASN A 175 -25.72 -2.83 -7.63
N LEU A 176 -25.09 -3.33 -8.71
CA LEU A 176 -24.10 -2.60 -9.50
C LEU A 176 -24.68 -1.31 -10.10
N ALA A 177 -25.91 -1.37 -10.64
CA ALA A 177 -26.58 -0.19 -11.17
C ALA A 177 -26.83 0.87 -10.08
N ARG A 178 -27.28 0.46 -8.89
CA ARG A 178 -27.46 1.37 -7.74
C ARG A 178 -26.14 1.99 -7.30
N ALA A 179 -25.09 1.19 -7.17
CA ALA A 179 -23.75 1.68 -6.81
C ALA A 179 -23.23 2.72 -7.81
N ARG A 180 -23.35 2.45 -9.12
CA ARG A 180 -22.94 3.40 -10.18
C ARG A 180 -23.69 4.73 -10.08
N ILE A 181 -25.00 4.69 -9.81
CA ILE A 181 -25.81 5.91 -9.66
C ILE A 181 -25.37 6.68 -8.42
N ALA A 182 -25.25 6.01 -7.27
CA ALA A 182 -24.94 6.66 -6.00
C ALA A 182 -23.53 7.27 -5.96
N ILE A 183 -22.56 6.63 -6.64
CA ILE A 183 -21.22 7.20 -6.81
C ILE A 183 -21.26 8.40 -7.78
N GLY A 184 -21.99 8.29 -8.90
CA GLY A 184 -22.04 9.34 -9.93
C GLY A 184 -22.81 10.61 -9.55
N THR A 185 -23.69 10.58 -8.55
CA THR A 185 -24.49 11.75 -8.13
C THR A 185 -23.72 12.73 -7.23
N VAL A 186 -22.55 12.34 -6.72
CA VAL A 186 -21.83 13.11 -5.68
C VAL A 186 -20.59 13.83 -6.22
N ASP A 187 -19.96 13.32 -7.29
CA ASP A 187 -18.65 13.81 -7.74
C ASP A 187 -18.71 14.95 -8.78
N GLY A 188 -19.85 15.24 -9.42
CA GLY A 188 -19.97 16.28 -10.47
C GLY A 188 -19.08 16.08 -11.71
N VAL A 189 -18.18 15.10 -11.67
CA VAL A 189 -17.19 14.69 -12.67
C VAL A 189 -16.97 13.18 -12.51
N ASP A 190 -17.07 12.48 -13.63
CA ASP A 190 -16.70 11.08 -13.89
C ASP A 190 -17.47 9.99 -13.13
N ARG A 191 -18.42 9.34 -13.83
CA ARG A 191 -19.10 8.13 -13.35
C ARG A 191 -18.02 7.10 -13.07
N ALA A 192 -17.84 6.69 -11.82
CA ALA A 192 -16.96 5.56 -11.54
C ALA A 192 -17.45 4.36 -12.35
N GLU A 193 -16.69 4.00 -13.39
CA GLU A 193 -16.95 2.78 -14.12
C GLU A 193 -16.67 1.62 -13.16
N LEU A 194 -17.73 0.94 -12.73
CA LEU A 194 -17.60 -0.31 -12.00
C LEU A 194 -17.50 -1.45 -13.01
N SER A 195 -16.50 -2.29 -12.85
CA SER A 195 -16.35 -3.57 -13.57
C SER A 195 -16.58 -4.72 -12.61
N ALA A 196 -17.21 -5.79 -13.09
CA ALA A 196 -17.38 -7.03 -12.35
C ALA A 196 -16.51 -8.10 -13.01
N LEU A 197 -15.74 -8.81 -12.19
CA LEU A 197 -14.86 -9.90 -12.62
C LEU A 197 -15.26 -11.17 -11.88
N ASP A 198 -15.60 -12.22 -12.63
CA ASP A 198 -15.90 -13.53 -12.07
C ASP A 198 -14.67 -14.13 -11.39
N LEU A 199 -14.89 -14.85 -10.30
CA LEU A 199 -13.84 -15.57 -9.57
C LEU A 199 -13.87 -17.07 -9.91
N PRO A 200 -12.69 -17.72 -10.08
CA PRO A 200 -11.36 -17.15 -10.00
C PRO A 200 -11.07 -16.22 -11.18
N VAL A 201 -10.45 -15.06 -10.92
CA VAL A 201 -10.01 -14.17 -11.99
C VAL A 201 -8.95 -14.93 -12.79
N ALA A 202 -9.18 -15.13 -14.09
CA ALA A 202 -8.18 -15.76 -14.96
C ALA A 202 -6.84 -15.01 -14.83
N GLU A 203 -5.70 -15.71 -14.78
CA GLU A 203 -4.36 -15.08 -14.67
C GLU A 203 -4.16 -13.94 -15.69
N SER A 204 -4.76 -14.04 -16.88
CA SER A 204 -4.71 -13.00 -17.92
C SER A 204 -5.53 -11.72 -17.61
N ALA A 205 -6.46 -11.79 -16.67
CA ALA A 205 -7.35 -10.71 -16.24
C ALA A 205 -7.02 -10.18 -14.83
N VAL A 206 -6.11 -10.85 -14.13
CA VAL A 206 -5.56 -10.39 -12.86
C VAL A 206 -4.62 -9.22 -13.16
N PRO A 207 -4.88 -8.02 -12.64
CA PRO A 207 -3.95 -6.91 -12.82
C PRO A 207 -2.53 -7.29 -12.36
N PRO A 208 -1.45 -6.80 -13.00
CA PRO A 208 -0.07 -7.23 -12.69
C PRO A 208 0.34 -7.13 -11.21
N PHE A 209 -0.26 -6.22 -10.43
CA PHE A 209 -0.03 -6.12 -8.99
C PHE A 209 -0.71 -7.21 -8.15
N LEU A 210 -1.73 -7.89 -8.69
CA LEU A 210 -2.33 -9.09 -8.12
C LEU A 210 -1.69 -10.39 -8.65
N LEU A 211 -0.92 -10.34 -9.75
CA LEU A 211 -0.13 -11.46 -10.30
C LEU A 211 1.26 -11.62 -9.66
N ALA A 212 1.73 -10.62 -8.91
CA ALA A 212 3.04 -10.62 -8.26
C ALA A 212 3.03 -11.24 -6.85
N LEU A 213 2.00 -12.02 -6.52
CA LEU A 213 1.79 -12.74 -5.24
C LEU A 213 2.06 -14.24 -5.40
#